data_AF-A0A7L0Q4W2-F1
#
_entry.id   AF-A0A7L0Q4W2-F1
#
_cell.length_a   1.000
_cell.length_b   1.000
_cell.length_c   1.000
_cell.angle_alpha   90.00
_cell.angle_beta   90.00
_cell.angle_gamma   90.00
#
_symmetry.space_group_name_H-M   'P 1'
#
loop_
_entity.id
_entity.type
_entity.pdbx_description
1 polymer ?
#
loop_
_entity_poly.entity_id
_entity_poly.type
_entity_poly.pdbx_seq_one_letter_code
_entity_poly.pdbx_strand_id
1 'polypeptide(L)'
;GLSRYGWLMHDGENFGIQEIEDGGLVLKTEFVKRAGGEHGGDWSWRVTARTQGAGGRAPLLSLFFYVATDGQGTLQPQLENGTRLAAVTGTAEGLGRFTLTFLRPTAENGEDPKYASYNYLEAASPGLHRLTEVVRSSLSNRFVFAPPGGPRRRFFAVDAFGGLPGEPPRGRLLLHQVT
;
A
#
# COMPACT_ATOMS: atom_id res chain seq x y z
N GLY A 1 -11.54 -12.55 12.15
CA GLY A 1 -10.20 -12.82 12.66
C GLY A 1 -9.48 -13.63 11.62
N LEU A 2 -8.19 -13.40 11.44
CA LEU A 2 -7.36 -14.06 10.43
C LEU A 2 -7.49 -15.58 10.55
N SER A 3 -8.00 -16.26 9.52
CA SER A 3 -8.24 -17.71 9.58
C SER A 3 -6.98 -18.50 9.31
N ARG A 4 -6.14 -18.05 8.38
CA ARG A 4 -4.89 -18.70 8.01
C ARG A 4 -3.92 -17.69 7.42
N TYR A 5 -2.62 -17.87 7.67
CA TYR A 5 -1.58 -17.14 6.96
C TYR A 5 -0.28 -17.95 6.96
N GLY A 6 0.53 -17.78 5.92
CA GLY A 6 1.85 -18.42 5.86
C GLY A 6 2.54 -18.31 4.52
N TRP A 7 3.84 -18.61 4.51
CA TRP A 7 4.62 -18.75 3.29
C TRP A 7 4.26 -20.07 2.61
N LEU A 8 3.88 -20.00 1.33
CA LEU A 8 3.76 -21.15 0.44
C LEU A 8 5.12 -21.53 -0.15
N MET A 9 5.92 -20.52 -0.48
CA MET A 9 7.32 -20.66 -0.92
C MET A 9 8.12 -19.47 -0.41
N HIS A 10 9.35 -19.70 0.04
CA HIS A 10 10.29 -18.66 0.42
C HIS A 10 11.70 -19.25 0.40
N ASP A 11 12.63 -18.68 -0.36
CA ASP A 11 14.00 -19.19 -0.47
C ASP A 11 14.97 -18.56 0.55
N GLY A 12 14.50 -17.59 1.32
CA GLY A 12 15.32 -16.85 2.30
C GLY A 12 16.08 -15.68 1.68
N GLU A 13 16.08 -15.59 0.35
CA GLU A 13 16.91 -14.64 -0.38
C GLU A 13 16.11 -13.97 -1.49
N ASN A 14 15.80 -14.61 -2.61
CA ASN A 14 15.41 -13.95 -3.85
C ASN A 14 13.90 -13.80 -4.05
N PHE A 15 13.06 -14.66 -3.48
CA PHE A 15 11.62 -14.61 -3.72
C PHE A 15 10.79 -15.19 -2.58
N GLY A 16 9.51 -14.85 -2.59
CA GLY A 16 8.55 -15.46 -1.69
C GLY A 16 7.12 -15.31 -2.17
N ILE A 17 6.29 -16.28 -1.79
CA ILE A 17 4.85 -16.30 -1.99
C ILE A 17 4.21 -16.60 -0.64
N GLN A 18 3.40 -15.67 -0.15
CA GLN A 18 2.60 -15.82 1.06
C GLN A 18 1.11 -15.77 0.71
N GLU A 19 0.33 -16.51 1.47
CA GLU A 19 -1.13 -16.47 1.42
C GLU A 19 -1.68 -16.07 2.78
N ILE A 20 -2.72 -15.24 2.77
CA ILE A 20 -3.42 -14.74 3.95
C ILE A 20 -4.92 -14.88 3.70
N GLU A 21 -5.62 -15.56 4.60
CA GLU A 21 -7.06 -15.73 4.60
C GLU A 21 -7.71 -14.98 5.77
N ASP A 22 -8.65 -14.09 5.48
CA ASP A 22 -9.40 -13.34 6.48
C ASP A 22 -10.87 -13.17 6.06
N GLY A 23 -11.79 -13.84 6.76
CA GLY A 23 -13.23 -13.59 6.59
C GLY A 23 -13.75 -13.72 5.15
N GLY A 24 -13.22 -14.69 4.37
CA GLY A 24 -13.57 -14.90 2.95
C GLY A 24 -12.73 -14.08 1.96
N LEU A 25 -11.83 -13.20 2.42
CA LEU A 25 -10.80 -12.60 1.60
C LEU A 25 -9.55 -13.51 1.59
N VAL A 26 -9.02 -13.79 0.40
CA VAL A 26 -7.71 -14.40 0.22
C VAL A 26 -6.78 -13.40 -0.45
N LEU A 27 -5.74 -13.01 0.27
CA LEU A 27 -4.65 -12.20 -0.25
C LEU A 27 -3.46 -13.12 -0.55
N LYS A 28 -2.98 -13.05 -1.79
CA LYS A 28 -1.69 -13.62 -2.18
C LYS A 28 -0.69 -12.48 -2.29
N THR A 29 0.39 -12.54 -1.54
CA THR A 29 1.49 -11.56 -1.56
C THR A 29 2.73 -12.24 -2.14
N GLU A 30 3.30 -11.64 -3.17
CA GLU A 30 4.43 -12.20 -3.92
C GLU A 30 5.52 -11.15 -4.05
N PHE A 31 6.77 -11.56 -3.92
CA PHE A 31 7.91 -10.69 -4.23
C PHE A 31 9.01 -11.43 -4.98
N VAL A 32 9.78 -10.68 -5.76
CA VAL A 32 11.03 -11.11 -6.40
C VAL A 32 12.07 -10.01 -6.26
N LYS A 33 13.33 -10.40 -6.07
CA LYS A 33 14.49 -9.50 -6.10
C LYS A 33 15.35 -9.79 -7.31
N ARG A 34 16.02 -8.75 -7.80
CA ARG A 34 17.01 -8.80 -8.86
C ARG A 34 18.27 -8.10 -8.38
N ALA A 35 19.34 -8.86 -8.17
CA ALA A 35 20.64 -8.29 -7.83
C ALA A 35 21.16 -7.39 -8.97
N GLY A 36 21.88 -6.32 -8.60
CA GLY A 36 22.48 -5.40 -9.54
C GLY A 36 22.90 -4.08 -8.89
N GLY A 37 23.75 -3.33 -9.59
CA GLY A 37 24.29 -2.05 -9.12
C GLY A 37 25.09 -2.17 -7.82
N GLU A 38 25.33 -1.02 -7.17
CA GLU A 38 26.18 -0.92 -5.97
C GLU A 38 25.36 -0.80 -4.66
N HIS A 39 24.03 -0.93 -4.74
CA HIS A 39 23.11 -0.64 -3.61
C HIS A 39 22.08 -1.76 -3.36
N GLY A 40 22.38 -3.01 -3.74
CA GLY A 40 21.56 -4.18 -3.41
C GLY A 40 20.50 -4.57 -4.45
N GLY A 41 20.40 -3.85 -5.58
CA GLY A 41 19.54 -4.19 -6.71
C GLY A 41 18.09 -3.74 -6.57
N ASP A 42 17.22 -4.40 -7.32
CA ASP A 42 15.81 -4.06 -7.47
C ASP A 42 14.91 -5.13 -6.84
N TRP A 43 13.65 -4.76 -6.56
CA TRP A 43 12.63 -5.70 -6.16
C TRP A 43 11.27 -5.31 -6.74
N SER A 44 10.37 -6.29 -6.81
CA SER A 44 9.00 -6.08 -7.22
C SER A 44 8.07 -6.94 -6.38
N TRP A 45 6.90 -6.40 -6.10
CA TRP A 45 5.82 -7.07 -5.39
C TRP A 45 4.56 -7.19 -6.24
N ARG A 46 3.73 -8.18 -5.93
CA ARG A 46 2.37 -8.31 -6.44
C ARG A 46 1.46 -8.71 -5.28
N VAL A 47 0.33 -8.03 -5.17
CA VAL A 47 -0.72 -8.36 -4.21
C VAL A 47 -1.99 -8.68 -4.98
N THR A 48 -2.45 -9.92 -4.88
CA THR A 48 -3.68 -10.38 -5.52
C THR A 48 -4.74 -10.63 -4.46
N ALA A 49 -5.91 -10.02 -4.62
CA ALA A 49 -7.04 -10.19 -3.72
C ALA A 49 -8.17 -10.97 -4.39
N ARG A 50 -8.61 -12.06 -3.75
CA ARG A 50 -9.74 -12.88 -4.19
C ARG A 50 -10.79 -12.94 -3.08
N THR A 51 -12.05 -12.79 -3.42
CA THR A 51 -13.16 -12.92 -2.47
C THR A 51 -13.83 -14.27 -2.67
N GLN A 52 -13.75 -15.15 -1.68
CA GLN A 52 -14.43 -16.44 -1.66
C GLN A 52 -15.85 -16.28 -1.09
N GLY A 53 -16.86 -16.61 -1.89
CA GLY A 53 -18.27 -16.58 -1.48
C GLY A 53 -19.22 -16.51 -2.67
N ALA A 54 -20.03 -17.55 -2.84
CA ALA A 54 -21.10 -17.59 -3.84
C ALA A 54 -22.36 -16.94 -3.23
N GLY A 55 -22.70 -15.72 -3.65
CA GLY A 55 -24.06 -15.18 -3.43
C GLY A 55 -24.20 -13.77 -2.86
N GLY A 56 -23.11 -13.03 -2.62
CA GLY A 56 -23.16 -11.65 -2.09
C GLY A 56 -22.51 -10.61 -3.00
N ARG A 57 -22.80 -9.32 -2.76
CA ARG A 57 -22.07 -8.20 -3.39
C ARG A 57 -20.60 -8.27 -2.95
N ALA A 58 -19.67 -8.30 -3.90
CA ALA A 58 -18.24 -8.31 -3.59
C ALA A 58 -17.88 -7.20 -2.59
N PRO A 59 -17.16 -7.49 -1.49
CA PRO A 59 -16.76 -6.47 -0.53
C PRO A 59 -15.88 -5.42 -1.23
N LEU A 60 -15.99 -4.18 -0.76
CA LEU A 60 -15.07 -3.13 -1.19
C LEU A 60 -13.79 -3.29 -0.36
N LEU A 61 -12.64 -3.38 -1.03
CA LEU A 61 -11.36 -3.63 -0.39
C LEU A 61 -10.45 -2.43 -0.59
N SER A 62 -9.89 -1.90 0.50
CA SER A 62 -8.82 -0.90 0.45
C SER A 62 -7.49 -1.56 0.76
N LEU A 63 -6.52 -1.41 -0.13
CA LEU A 63 -5.12 -1.80 0.10
C LEU A 63 -4.28 -0.54 0.37
N PHE A 64 -3.35 -0.66 1.31
CA PHE A 64 -2.46 0.42 1.72
C PHE A 64 -1.01 0.01 1.45
N PHE A 65 -0.30 0.80 0.67
CA PHE A 65 1.11 0.63 0.37
C PHE A 65 1.87 1.86 0.88
N TYR A 66 2.97 1.69 1.61
CA TYR A 66 3.63 2.82 2.23
C TYR A 66 5.15 2.77 2.12
N VAL A 67 5.75 3.95 2.22
CA VAL A 67 7.19 4.17 2.35
C VAL A 67 7.38 5.08 3.56
N ALA A 68 8.25 4.69 4.47
CA ALA A 68 8.52 5.48 5.67
C ALA A 68 10.01 5.61 5.93
N THR A 69 10.44 6.80 6.34
CA THR A 69 11.78 7.01 6.91
C THR A 69 11.73 6.90 8.43
N ASP A 70 12.85 6.49 9.02
CA ASP A 70 13.06 6.48 10.47
C ASP A 70 14.36 7.24 10.77
N GLY A 71 14.26 8.58 10.84
CA GLY A 71 15.41 9.46 11.04
C GLY A 71 15.92 10.11 9.75
N GLN A 72 16.68 9.36 8.95
CA GLN A 72 17.43 9.89 7.79
C GLN A 72 16.79 9.54 6.44
N GLY A 73 17.20 10.28 5.41
CA GLY A 73 16.75 10.10 4.03
C GLY A 73 15.66 11.08 3.60
N THR A 74 15.43 11.14 2.29
CA THR A 74 14.39 12.00 1.70
C THR A 74 13.42 11.17 0.89
N LEU A 75 12.15 11.58 0.90
CA LEU A 75 11.10 11.02 0.07
C LEU A 75 10.43 12.17 -0.69
N GLN A 76 10.20 12.01 -1.98
CA GLN A 76 9.47 12.96 -2.81
C GLN A 76 8.32 12.24 -3.51
N PRO A 77 7.05 12.56 -3.16
CA PRO A 77 5.90 11.97 -3.81
C PRO A 77 5.76 12.48 -5.25
N GLN A 78 5.30 11.62 -6.14
CA GLN A 78 4.86 11.97 -7.49
C GLN A 78 3.37 11.64 -7.60
N LEU A 79 2.54 12.69 -7.59
CA LEU A 79 1.08 12.56 -7.57
C LEU A 79 0.48 12.70 -8.97
N GLU A 80 -0.47 11.83 -9.29
CA GLU A 80 -1.38 11.97 -10.42
C GLU A 80 -2.74 12.44 -9.91
N ASN A 81 -3.31 13.46 -10.55
CA ASN A 81 -4.64 14.02 -10.24
C ASN A 81 -4.84 14.39 -8.75
N GLY A 82 -3.74 14.73 -8.06
CA GLY A 82 -3.73 15.14 -6.64
C GLY A 82 -4.06 14.05 -5.61
N THR A 83 -4.36 12.82 -6.04
CA THR A 83 -4.91 11.77 -5.14
C THR A 83 -4.20 10.43 -5.29
N ARG A 84 -3.64 10.14 -6.47
CA ARG A 84 -2.93 8.89 -6.73
C ARG A 84 -1.42 9.11 -6.58
N LEU A 85 -0.81 8.46 -5.60
CA LEU A 85 0.64 8.37 -5.51
C LEU A 85 1.15 7.39 -6.58
N ALA A 86 1.68 7.93 -7.67
CA ALA A 86 2.16 7.14 -8.80
C ALA A 86 3.58 6.61 -8.54
N ALA A 87 4.42 7.43 -7.92
CA ALA A 87 5.75 7.04 -7.52
C ALA A 87 6.23 7.81 -6.28
N VAL A 88 7.28 7.29 -5.64
CA VAL A 88 8.08 7.97 -4.63
C VAL A 88 9.52 7.89 -5.09
N THR A 89 10.15 9.03 -5.33
CA THR A 89 11.60 9.10 -5.45
C THR A 89 12.19 9.38 -4.08
N GLY A 90 13.43 8.97 -3.85
CA GLY A 90 14.05 9.21 -2.56
C GLY A 90 15.54 8.97 -2.56
N THR A 91 16.12 9.28 -1.41
CA THR A 91 17.51 9.00 -1.08
C THR A 91 17.63 8.47 0.33
N ALA A 92 18.51 7.51 0.55
CA ALA A 92 18.86 7.04 1.89
C ALA A 92 20.33 6.62 1.92
N GLU A 93 20.93 6.69 3.11
CA GLU A 93 22.25 6.12 3.34
C GLU A 93 22.23 4.62 3.04
N GLY A 94 23.23 4.13 2.31
CA GLY A 94 23.31 2.73 1.88
C GLY A 94 22.45 2.34 0.67
N LEU A 95 21.39 3.09 0.34
CA LEU A 95 20.54 2.83 -0.84
C LEU A 95 20.83 3.77 -2.02
N GLY A 96 21.51 4.89 -1.78
CA GLY A 96 21.68 5.92 -2.80
C GLY A 96 20.34 6.52 -3.22
N ARG A 97 20.17 6.79 -4.52
CA ARG A 97 18.90 7.27 -5.10
C ARG A 97 18.02 6.09 -5.48
N PHE A 98 16.75 6.13 -5.14
CA PHE A 98 15.78 5.09 -5.50
C PHE A 98 14.46 5.69 -6.00
N THR A 99 13.69 4.83 -6.68
CA THR A 99 12.32 5.12 -7.11
C THR A 99 11.43 3.92 -6.80
N LEU A 100 10.31 4.16 -6.14
CA LEU A 100 9.24 3.18 -5.94
C LEU A 100 8.04 3.58 -6.80
N THR A 101 7.54 2.68 -7.63
CA THR A 101 6.43 2.95 -8.54
C THR A 101 5.22 2.10 -8.14
N PHE A 102 4.07 2.74 -8.00
CA PHE A 102 2.79 2.05 -7.75
C PHE A 102 2.05 1.92 -9.07
N LEU A 103 1.82 0.69 -9.53
CA LEU A 103 1.07 0.42 -10.76
C LEU A 103 -0.44 0.46 -10.49
N ARG A 104 -1.22 0.69 -11.55
CA ARG A 104 -2.68 0.62 -11.46
C ARG A 104 -3.11 -0.83 -11.26
N PRO A 105 -4.17 -1.10 -10.47
CA PRO A 105 -4.63 -2.47 -10.26
C PRO A 105 -5.21 -3.02 -11.57
N THR A 106 -4.98 -4.30 -11.81
CA THR A 106 -5.51 -5.03 -12.98
C THR A 106 -6.41 -6.18 -12.52
N ALA A 107 -7.08 -6.84 -13.47
CA ALA A 107 -7.59 -8.18 -13.22
C ALA A 107 -6.42 -9.16 -13.06
N GLU A 108 -6.62 -10.24 -12.32
CA GLU A 108 -5.55 -11.19 -12.01
C GLU A 108 -4.82 -11.73 -13.25
N ASN A 109 -5.58 -12.03 -14.32
CA ASN A 109 -5.07 -12.54 -15.59
C ASN A 109 -5.13 -11.50 -16.72
N GLY A 110 -5.31 -10.22 -16.40
CA GLY A 110 -5.46 -9.15 -17.38
C GLY A 110 -4.42 -8.05 -17.19
N GLU A 111 -4.15 -7.32 -18.27
CA GLU A 111 -3.25 -6.16 -18.27
C GLU A 111 -4.02 -4.83 -18.17
N ASP A 112 -5.32 -4.85 -18.51
CA ASP A 112 -6.16 -3.67 -18.48
C ASP A 112 -6.36 -3.16 -17.04
N PRO A 113 -6.18 -1.85 -16.82
CA PRO A 113 -6.46 -1.25 -15.52
C PRO A 113 -7.93 -1.40 -15.11
N LYS A 114 -8.15 -1.85 -13.88
CA LYS A 114 -9.46 -1.79 -13.22
C LYS A 114 -9.73 -0.37 -12.74
N TYR A 115 -11.02 -0.01 -12.71
CA TYR A 115 -11.45 1.19 -12.00
C TYR A 115 -11.06 1.07 -10.52
N ALA A 116 -10.45 2.11 -9.99
CA ALA A 116 -10.08 2.23 -8.59
C ALA A 116 -10.19 3.68 -8.13
N SER A 117 -10.50 3.87 -6.85
CA SER A 117 -10.37 5.15 -6.14
C SER A 117 -9.03 5.20 -5.42
N TYR A 118 -8.38 6.36 -5.46
CA TYR A 118 -7.07 6.55 -4.85
C TYR A 118 -7.13 7.62 -3.78
N ASN A 119 -6.41 7.37 -2.69
CA ASN A 119 -6.16 8.35 -1.65
C ASN A 119 -4.67 8.31 -1.31
N TYR A 120 -4.16 9.44 -0.84
CA TYR A 120 -2.77 9.61 -0.48
C TYR A 120 -2.69 10.27 0.88
N LEU A 121 -1.79 9.77 1.72
CA LEU A 121 -1.44 10.39 2.98
C LEU A 121 0.04 10.72 2.98
N GLU A 122 0.31 11.98 3.30
CA GLU A 122 1.61 12.43 3.75
C GLU A 122 1.52 12.79 5.22
N ALA A 123 2.34 12.16 6.04
CA ALA A 123 2.33 12.40 7.47
C ALA A 123 3.75 12.41 8.04
N ALA A 124 3.95 13.22 9.08
CA ALA A 124 5.12 13.09 9.92
C ALA A 124 4.97 11.82 10.78
N SER A 125 6.03 11.02 10.86
CA SER A 125 6.05 9.76 11.61
C SER A 125 6.79 9.96 12.93
N PRO A 126 6.16 9.74 14.10
CA PRO A 126 6.88 9.73 15.38
C PRO A 126 7.76 8.47 15.55
N GLY A 127 7.55 7.45 14.72
CA GLY A 127 8.33 6.22 14.65
C GLY A 127 7.58 5.10 13.94
N LEU A 128 8.30 4.12 13.40
CA LEU A 128 7.71 3.03 12.61
C LEU A 128 6.64 2.22 13.38
N HIS A 129 6.82 2.08 14.70
CA HIS A 129 5.88 1.37 15.58
C HIS A 129 4.51 2.06 15.75
N ARG A 130 4.38 3.34 15.35
CA ARG A 130 3.15 4.13 15.49
C ARG A 130 2.37 4.27 14.18
N LEU A 131 2.89 3.75 13.06
CA LEU A 131 2.30 3.99 11.73
C LEU A 131 0.84 3.52 11.65
N THR A 132 0.49 2.40 12.28
CA THR A 132 -0.90 1.93 12.33
C THR A 132 -1.84 2.95 12.96
N GLU A 133 -1.40 3.66 14.00
CA GLU A 133 -2.20 4.69 14.67
C GLU A 133 -2.29 5.98 13.85
N VAL A 134 -1.17 6.38 13.23
CA VAL A 134 -1.15 7.50 12.28
C VAL A 134 -2.18 7.27 11.18
N VAL A 135 -2.14 6.11 10.52
CA VAL A 135 -3.09 5.78 9.44
C VAL A 135 -4.51 5.73 9.98
N ARG A 136 -4.76 5.02 11.09
CA ARG A 136 -6.11 4.90 11.67
C ARG A 136 -6.72 6.26 12.00
N SER A 137 -5.93 7.18 12.58
CA SER A 137 -6.40 8.52 12.95
C SER A 137 -6.64 9.44 11.75
N SER A 138 -6.04 9.14 10.59
CA SER A 138 -6.27 9.87 9.33
C SER A 138 -7.52 9.41 8.57
N LEU A 139 -8.14 8.29 8.94
CA LEU A 139 -9.25 7.71 8.17
C LEU A 139 -10.54 8.52 8.34
N SER A 140 -11.17 8.83 7.21
CA SER A 140 -12.48 9.50 7.14
C SER A 140 -13.46 8.70 6.27
N ASN A 141 -14.75 8.70 6.62
CA ASN A 141 -15.80 7.97 5.91
C ASN A 141 -16.55 8.81 4.85
N ARG A 142 -16.02 9.99 4.51
CA ARG A 142 -16.64 10.94 3.57
C ARG A 142 -16.47 10.56 2.09
N PHE A 143 -15.60 9.60 1.79
CA PHE A 143 -15.25 9.23 0.43
C PHE A 143 -16.27 8.26 -0.18
N VAL A 144 -16.45 8.37 -1.49
CA VAL A 144 -17.43 7.58 -2.25
C VAL A 144 -16.74 6.91 -3.43
N PHE A 145 -16.75 5.58 -3.43
CA PHE A 145 -16.34 4.75 -4.56
C PHE A 145 -17.48 4.74 -5.60
N ALA A 146 -17.20 5.15 -6.83
CA ALA A 146 -18.20 5.38 -7.87
C ALA A 146 -17.74 4.84 -9.26
N PRO A 147 -17.70 3.51 -9.45
CA PRO A 147 -17.29 2.92 -10.71
C PRO A 147 -18.27 3.26 -11.84
N PRO A 148 -17.81 3.44 -13.10
CA PRO A 148 -18.68 3.65 -14.24
C PRO A 148 -19.72 2.55 -14.38
N GLY A 149 -20.99 2.92 -14.50
CA GLY A 149 -22.10 1.97 -14.62
C GLY A 149 -22.37 1.12 -13.37
N GLY A 150 -21.67 1.36 -12.26
CA GLY A 150 -21.78 0.57 -11.04
C GLY A 150 -22.35 1.35 -9.84
N PRO A 151 -22.78 0.63 -8.79
CA PRO A 151 -23.38 1.25 -7.61
C PRO A 151 -22.35 1.97 -6.74
N ARG A 152 -22.69 3.20 -6.32
CA ARG A 152 -21.89 4.03 -5.41
C ARG A 152 -21.81 3.41 -4.01
N ARG A 153 -20.67 3.54 -3.33
CA ARG A 153 -20.46 3.06 -1.95
C ARG A 153 -19.62 4.05 -1.16
N ARG A 154 -19.96 4.29 0.09
CA ARG A 154 -19.04 4.99 1.01
C ARG A 154 -17.93 4.04 1.44
N PHE A 155 -16.74 4.57 1.66
CA PHE A 155 -15.61 3.84 2.20
C PHE A 155 -14.75 4.74 3.09
N PHE A 156 -13.94 4.10 3.94
CA PHE A 156 -12.95 4.82 4.73
C PHE A 156 -11.71 5.03 3.89
N ALA A 157 -11.24 6.27 3.83
CA ALA A 157 -10.00 6.59 3.16
C ALA A 157 -9.14 7.55 3.97
N VAL A 158 -7.83 7.48 3.75
CA VAL A 158 -6.90 8.42 4.35
C VAL A 158 -7.18 9.84 3.86
N ASP A 159 -7.01 10.76 4.79
CA ASP A 159 -7.32 12.18 4.64
C ASP A 159 -6.21 13.01 5.31
N ALA A 160 -6.53 14.17 5.88
CA ALA A 160 -5.59 14.93 6.69
C ALA A 160 -5.24 14.21 8.02
N PHE A 161 -3.97 14.32 8.41
CA PHE A 161 -3.48 13.87 9.72
C PHE A 161 -2.87 15.06 10.48
N GLY A 162 -3.38 15.33 11.69
CA GLY A 162 -2.99 16.49 12.50
C GLY A 162 -1.82 16.28 13.46
N GLY A 163 -1.19 15.09 13.47
CA GLY A 163 -0.14 14.72 14.43
C GLY A 163 -0.67 13.88 15.60
N LEU A 164 0.25 13.17 16.28
CA LEU A 164 -0.02 12.47 17.54
C LEU A 164 0.46 13.33 18.73
N PRO A 165 -0.27 13.38 19.85
CA PRO A 165 0.16 14.12 21.03
C PRO A 165 1.45 13.55 21.63
N GLY A 166 2.38 14.41 22.03
CA GLY A 166 3.47 14.05 22.95
C GLY A 166 4.74 13.44 22.34
N GLU A 167 4.81 13.22 21.03
CA GLU A 167 6.01 12.69 20.38
C GLU A 167 6.43 13.56 19.17
N PRO A 168 7.66 14.10 19.14
CA PRO A 168 8.15 14.82 17.98
C PRO A 168 8.33 13.85 16.80
N PRO A 169 8.07 14.29 15.56
CA PRO A 169 8.28 13.45 14.40
C PRO A 169 9.76 13.12 14.22
N ARG A 170 10.04 11.85 13.95
CA ARG A 170 11.38 11.31 13.67
C ARG A 170 11.58 10.98 12.19
N GLY A 171 10.51 10.85 11.42
CA GLY A 171 10.57 10.56 10.00
C GLY A 171 9.32 11.01 9.26
N ARG A 172 9.14 10.47 8.06
CA ARG A 172 8.01 10.79 7.18
C ARG A 172 7.37 9.50 6.69
N LEU A 173 6.06 9.51 6.58
CA LEU A 173 5.23 8.46 6.00
C LEU A 173 4.61 8.99 4.70
N LEU A 174 4.84 8.28 3.60
CA LEU A 174 4.07 8.42 2.38
C LEU A 174 3.25 7.15 2.19
N LEU A 175 1.94 7.27 2.15
CA LEU A 175 1.04 6.13 2.01
C LEU A 175 0.11 6.31 0.81
N HIS A 176 0.08 5.27 -0.01
CA HIS A 176 -0.82 5.10 -1.15
C HIS A 176 -1.95 4.15 -0.76
N GLN A 177 -3.18 4.65 -0.77
CA GLN A 177 -4.37 3.82 -0.66
C GLN A 177 -5.01 3.63 -2.03
N VAL A 178 -5.34 2.39 -2.36
CA VAL A 178 -6.14 2.01 -3.52
C VAL A 178 -7.37 1.25 -3.06
N THR A 179 -8.55 1.61 -3.59
CA THR A 179 -9.85 1.02 -3.25
C THR A 179 -10.65 0.67 -4.50
#